data_AF-A0A3M7SC44-F1
#
_entry.id   AF-A0A3M7SC44-F1
#
_cell.length_a   1.000
_cell.length_b   1.000
_cell.length_c   1.000
_cell.angle_alpha   90.00
_cell.angle_beta   90.00
_cell.angle_gamma   90.00
#
_symmetry.space_group_name_H-M   'P 1'
#
loop_
_entity.id
_entity.type
_entity.pdbx_description
1 polymer ?
#
loop_
_entity_poly.entity_id
_entity_poly.type
_entity_poly.pdbx_seq_one_letter_code
_entity_poly.pdbx_strand_id
1 'polypeptide(L)'
;MDGNLLEKDIRIRCHTTDLQLALGTKSASVVIKRLKLDCFHRILNNPFTKELMIETPNELSRDSFLTEIINYMDDIEDPLVENQSSIIDKIKAITHTMEVDFELRRIGNENVNKIKEMFAKMNKSYMSSELFNILKF
;
A
#
# COMPACT_ATOMS: atom_id res chain seq x y z
N MET A 1 -9.59 21.20 -36.83
CA MET A 1 -8.47 20.26 -36.67
C MET A 1 -7.74 20.67 -35.41
N ASP A 2 -8.34 20.40 -34.26
CA ASP A 2 -8.31 19.11 -33.56
C ASP A 2 -6.90 18.74 -33.13
N GLY A 3 -6.69 18.79 -31.82
CA GLY A 3 -5.46 18.32 -31.20
C GLY A 3 -5.00 19.15 -30.02
N ASN A 4 -5.89 19.65 -29.15
CA ASN A 4 -5.47 20.04 -27.79
C ASN A 4 -6.55 20.28 -26.71
N LEU A 5 -7.78 19.81 -26.90
CA LEU A 5 -8.82 19.93 -25.86
C LEU A 5 -8.71 18.87 -24.74
N LEU A 6 -7.82 17.89 -24.88
CA LEU A 6 -7.60 16.84 -23.88
C LEU A 6 -6.40 17.09 -22.94
N GLU A 7 -5.50 18.04 -23.26
CA GLU A 7 -4.30 18.28 -22.43
C GLU A 7 -4.56 19.19 -21.23
N LYS A 8 -5.63 20.00 -21.22
CA LYS A 8 -5.75 21.10 -20.26
C LYS A 8 -6.68 20.91 -19.07
N ASP A 9 -7.57 19.91 -19.04
CA ASP A 9 -8.59 19.85 -17.98
C ASP A 9 -8.93 18.44 -17.44
N ILE A 10 -7.99 17.47 -17.44
CA ILE A 10 -8.18 16.19 -16.73
C ILE A 10 -7.08 15.95 -15.68
N ARG A 11 -6.33 16.99 -15.33
CA ARG A 11 -5.77 17.13 -13.97
C ARG A 11 -6.81 17.72 -13.02
N ILE A 12 -8.10 17.57 -13.34
CA ILE A 12 -9.19 17.79 -12.40
C ILE A 12 -8.91 16.82 -11.25
N ARG A 13 -8.78 17.42 -10.08
CA ARG A 13 -8.77 16.79 -8.78
C ARG A 13 -9.85 15.70 -8.85
N CYS A 14 -9.45 14.44 -8.84
CA CYS A 14 -10.38 13.31 -8.83
C CYS A 14 -10.03 12.47 -7.61
N HIS A 15 -11.02 11.95 -6.89
CA HIS A 15 -10.77 10.99 -5.81
C HIS A 15 -10.37 9.62 -6.41
N THR A 16 -9.21 9.56 -7.06
CA THR A 16 -8.67 8.31 -7.65
C THR A 16 -8.53 7.21 -6.60
N THR A 17 -8.42 7.58 -5.32
CA THR A 17 -8.42 6.68 -4.17
C THR A 17 -9.73 5.88 -4.05
N ASP A 18 -10.90 6.49 -4.29
CA ASP A 18 -12.20 5.79 -4.17
C ASP A 18 -12.35 4.75 -5.27
N LEU A 19 -11.95 5.09 -6.50
CA LEU A 19 -11.89 4.14 -7.61
C LEU A 19 -10.88 3.02 -7.33
N GLN A 20 -9.70 3.36 -6.81
CA GLN A 20 -8.68 2.38 -6.45
C GLN A 20 -9.19 1.39 -5.39
N LEU A 21 -9.84 1.90 -4.33
CA LEU A 21 -10.47 1.10 -3.29
C LEU A 21 -11.59 0.22 -3.85
N ALA A 22 -12.44 0.76 -4.73
CA ALA A 22 -13.53 0.02 -5.35
C ALA A 22 -13.05 -1.14 -6.22
N LEU A 23 -11.96 -0.93 -6.99
CA LEU A 23 -11.33 -1.95 -7.81
C LEU A 23 -10.43 -2.90 -7.01
N GLY A 24 -10.24 -2.66 -5.70
CA GLY A 24 -9.32 -3.45 -4.88
C GLY A 24 -7.85 -3.26 -5.24
N THR A 25 -7.52 -2.16 -5.92
CA THR A 25 -6.15 -1.84 -6.32
C THR A 25 -5.47 -0.97 -5.27
N LYS A 26 -4.23 -1.31 -4.92
CA LYS A 26 -3.39 -0.52 -3.99
C LYS A 26 -2.50 0.43 -4.79
N SER A 27 -2.11 1.56 -4.19
CA SER A 27 -1.11 2.44 -4.81
C SER A 27 0.23 1.71 -4.96
N ALA A 28 1.00 2.08 -5.98
CA ALA A 28 2.32 1.49 -6.21
C ALA A 28 3.24 1.64 -4.98
N SER A 29 3.16 2.77 -4.27
CA SER A 29 3.91 3.01 -3.04
C SER A 29 3.60 1.98 -1.94
N VAL A 30 2.32 1.66 -1.73
CA VAL A 30 1.88 0.66 -0.74
C VAL A 30 2.33 -0.74 -1.16
N VAL A 31 2.25 -1.07 -2.45
CA VAL A 31 2.70 -2.36 -2.98
C VAL A 31 4.21 -2.53 -2.80
N ILE A 32 5.00 -1.52 -3.18
CA ILE A 32 6.45 -1.51 -2.98
C ILE A 32 6.77 -1.64 -1.49
N LYS A 33 6.03 -0.92 -0.63
CA LYS A 33 6.27 -0.95 0.80
C LYS A 33 6.11 -2.37 1.36
N ARG A 34 5.04 -3.05 0.96
CA ARG A 34 4.77 -4.44 1.31
C ARG A 34 5.84 -5.40 0.78
N LEU A 35 6.24 -5.27 -0.48
CA LEU A 35 7.26 -6.14 -1.09
C LEU A 35 8.60 -6.08 -0.33
N LYS A 36 9.00 -4.89 0.11
CA LYS A 36 10.21 -4.72 0.93
C LYS A 36 10.06 -5.39 2.29
N LEU A 37 8.93 -5.21 2.97
CA LEU A 37 8.64 -5.88 4.25
C LEU A 37 8.65 -7.41 4.12
N ASP A 38 8.04 -7.95 3.07
CA ASP A 38 8.06 -9.38 2.76
C ASP A 38 9.49 -9.89 2.52
N CYS A 39 10.31 -9.08 1.82
CA CYS A 39 11.72 -9.39 1.60
C CYS A 39 12.50 -9.44 2.92
N PHE A 40 12.37 -8.41 3.77
CA PHE A 40 13.02 -8.37 5.08
C PHE A 40 12.59 -9.54 5.97
N HIS A 41 11.29 -9.84 6.01
CA HIS A 41 10.78 -10.99 6.77
C HIS A 41 11.39 -12.31 6.27
N ARG A 42 11.52 -12.50 4.95
CA ARG A 42 12.14 -13.72 4.39
C ARG A 42 13.63 -13.80 4.73
N ILE A 43 14.38 -12.71 4.61
CA ILE A 43 15.80 -12.67 4.93
C ILE A 43 16.03 -12.97 6.42
N LEU A 44 15.27 -12.32 7.31
CA LEU A 44 15.38 -12.54 8.75
C LEU A 44 15.00 -13.96 9.20
N ASN A 45 14.14 -14.64 8.45
CA ASN A 45 13.75 -16.03 8.74
C ASN A 45 14.63 -17.07 8.03
N ASN A 46 15.49 -16.67 7.09
CA ASN A 46 16.33 -17.58 6.35
C ASN A 46 17.45 -18.13 7.27
N PRO A 47 17.58 -19.47 7.40
CA PRO A 47 18.58 -20.08 8.29
C PRO A 47 20.02 -19.76 7.87
N PHE A 48 20.32 -19.76 6.58
CA PHE A 48 21.66 -19.41 6.06
C PHE A 48 22.00 -17.95 6.33
N THR A 49 21.04 -17.04 6.26
CA THR A 49 21.26 -15.63 6.62
C THR A 49 21.57 -15.50 8.11
N LYS A 50 20.88 -16.26 8.97
CA LYS A 50 21.17 -16.27 10.41
C LYS A 50 22.57 -16.81 10.72
N GLU A 51 22.96 -17.91 10.07
CA GLU A 51 24.30 -18.50 10.19
C GLU A 51 25.37 -17.51 9.71
N LEU A 52 25.18 -16.91 8.53
CA LEU A 52 26.12 -15.95 7.96
C LEU A 52 26.28 -14.69 8.84
N MET A 53 25.20 -14.21 9.46
CA MET A 53 25.24 -13.11 10.44
C MET A 53 25.99 -13.44 11.73
N ILE A 54 26.11 -14.72 12.08
CA ILE A 54 26.90 -15.20 13.23
C ILE A 54 28.37 -15.36 12.82
N GLU A 55 28.63 -15.89 11.63
CA GLU A 55 29.96 -16.22 11.13
C GLU A 55 30.76 -15.03 10.59
N THR A 56 30.08 -13.99 10.09
CA THR A 56 30.71 -12.82 9.45
C THR A 56 30.36 -11.48 10.13
N PRO A 57 30.60 -11.33 11.45
CA PRO A 57 30.18 -10.13 12.19
C PRO A 57 30.79 -8.81 11.66
N ASN A 58 31.87 -8.86 10.87
CA ASN A 58 32.62 -7.70 10.40
C ASN A 58 32.53 -7.44 8.88
N GLU A 59 31.92 -8.31 8.07
CA GLU A 59 31.90 -8.17 6.58
C GLU A 59 30.53 -7.77 6.03
N LEU A 60 29.45 -8.27 6.63
CA LEU A 60 28.16 -7.60 6.66
C LEU A 60 27.99 -7.15 8.10
N SER A 61 28.12 -5.86 8.40
CA SER A 61 27.75 -5.44 9.76
C SER A 61 26.26 -5.74 9.90
N ARG A 62 25.94 -6.79 10.66
CA ARG A 62 24.59 -7.15 11.06
C ARG A 62 23.83 -5.90 11.49
N ASP A 63 24.54 -5.01 12.16
CA ASP A 63 24.08 -3.70 12.59
C ASP A 63 23.67 -2.80 11.41
N SER A 64 24.39 -2.74 10.28
CA SER A 64 23.98 -1.95 9.10
C SER A 64 22.70 -2.48 8.48
N PHE A 65 22.56 -3.79 8.32
CA PHE A 65 21.34 -4.37 7.72
C PHE A 65 20.14 -4.22 8.66
N LEU A 66 20.31 -4.48 9.96
CA LEU A 66 19.25 -4.27 10.94
C LEU A 66 18.88 -2.79 11.09
N THR A 67 19.86 -1.89 11.02
CA THR A 67 19.63 -0.43 11.05
C THR A 67 18.84 0.02 9.83
N GLU A 68 19.11 -0.51 8.63
CA GLU A 68 18.33 -0.20 7.44
C GLU A 68 16.86 -0.64 7.60
N ILE A 69 16.63 -1.84 8.15
CA ILE A 69 15.27 -2.32 8.44
C ILE A 69 14.59 -1.44 9.47
N ILE A 70 15.28 -1.05 10.55
CA ILE A 70 14.74 -0.17 11.60
C ILE A 70 14.37 1.19 11.02
N ASN A 71 15.29 1.85 10.31
CA ASN A 71 15.04 3.14 9.67
C ASN A 71 13.85 3.08 8.70
N TYR A 72 13.68 1.97 8.00
CA TYR A 72 12.54 1.77 7.10
C TYR A 72 11.20 1.61 7.83
N MET A 73 11.22 1.12 9.07
CA MET A 73 10.03 0.93 9.91
C MET A 73 9.70 2.14 10.78
N ASP A 74 10.69 2.95 11.17
CA ASP A 74 10.53 4.09 12.08
C ASP A 74 9.64 5.21 11.50
N ASP A 75 9.41 5.25 10.19
CA ASP A 75 8.42 6.12 9.55
C ASP A 75 6.95 5.73 9.83
N ILE A 76 6.69 4.79 10.76
CA ILE A 76 5.38 4.21 11.01
C ILE A 76 4.97 4.44 12.46
N GLU A 77 4.28 5.54 12.69
CA GLU A 77 3.64 5.89 13.96
C GLU A 77 2.33 5.08 14.12
N ASP A 78 2.43 3.83 14.58
CA ASP A 78 1.29 2.98 14.92
C ASP A 78 1.52 2.32 16.30
N PRO A 79 0.61 2.51 17.29
CA PRO A 79 0.75 1.92 18.62
C PRO A 79 0.90 0.39 18.61
N LEU A 80 0.27 -0.32 17.66
CA LEU A 80 0.42 -1.76 17.51
C LEU A 80 1.86 -2.13 17.15
N VAL A 81 2.52 -1.32 16.31
CA VAL A 81 3.90 -1.53 15.86
C VAL A 81 4.89 -1.18 16.98
N GLU A 82 4.66 -0.08 17.70
CA GLU A 82 5.50 0.37 18.81
C GLU A 82 5.56 -0.66 19.95
N ASN A 83 4.45 -1.35 20.20
CA ASN A 83 4.36 -2.37 21.24
C ASN A 83 5.09 -3.68 20.91
N GLN A 84 5.59 -3.87 19.69
CA GLN A 84 6.28 -5.11 19.31
C GLN A 84 7.76 -5.09 19.73
N SER A 85 8.18 -6.16 20.41
CA SER A 85 9.54 -6.29 20.94
C SER A 85 10.57 -6.77 19.90
N SER A 86 10.15 -7.49 18.86
CA SER A 86 11.03 -8.02 17.83
C SER A 86 10.82 -7.34 16.48
N ILE A 87 11.90 -7.21 15.68
CA ILE A 87 11.83 -6.68 14.30
C ILE A 87 10.87 -7.52 13.44
N ILE A 88 10.86 -8.85 13.63
CA ILE A 88 9.97 -9.76 12.89
C ILE A 88 8.50 -9.44 13.21
N ASP A 89 8.18 -9.21 14.48
CA ASP A 89 6.81 -8.91 14.89
C ASP A 89 6.41 -7.48 14.51
N LYS A 90 7.34 -6.51 14.53
CA LYS A 90 7.13 -5.19 13.92
C LYS A 90 6.76 -5.30 12.44
N ILE A 91 7.49 -6.09 11.65
CA ILE A 91 7.19 -6.29 10.22
C ILE A 91 5.78 -6.89 10.02
N LYS A 92 5.40 -7.88 10.84
CA LYS A 92 4.05 -8.47 10.79
C LYS A 92 2.98 -7.46 11.16
N ALA A 93 3.19 -6.69 12.24
CA ALA A 93 2.26 -5.66 12.69
C ALA A 93 2.05 -4.59 11.61
N ILE A 94 3.12 -4.08 11.02
CA ILE A 94 3.04 -3.11 9.92
C ILE A 94 2.24 -3.68 8.74
N THR A 95 2.55 -4.91 8.34
CA THR A 95 1.87 -5.57 7.23
C THR A 95 0.38 -5.71 7.52
N HIS A 96 0.04 -6.07 8.76
CA HIS A 96 -1.34 -6.19 9.21
C HIS A 96 -2.07 -4.84 9.21
N THR A 97 -1.50 -3.79 9.80
CA THR A 97 -2.06 -2.43 9.78
C THR A 97 -2.35 -1.99 8.35
N MET A 98 -1.39 -2.17 7.43
CA MET A 98 -1.56 -1.79 6.02
C MET A 98 -2.72 -2.52 5.33
N GLU A 99 -3.04 -3.75 5.74
CA GLU A 99 -4.18 -4.51 5.23
C GLU A 99 -5.49 -4.04 5.86
N VAL A 100 -5.51 -3.88 7.17
CA VAL A 100 -6.70 -3.43 7.91
C VAL A 100 -7.10 -2.02 7.47
N ASP A 101 -6.17 -1.08 7.37
CA ASP A 101 -6.44 0.28 6.91
C ASP A 101 -7.04 0.32 5.51
N PHE A 102 -6.52 -0.52 4.60
CA PHE A 102 -7.05 -0.62 3.26
C PHE A 102 -8.50 -1.13 3.27
N GLU A 103 -8.78 -2.16 4.04
CA GLU A 103 -10.12 -2.74 4.15
C GLU A 103 -11.11 -1.80 4.84
N LEU A 104 -10.70 -1.13 5.93
CA LEU A 104 -11.53 -0.14 6.61
C LEU A 104 -11.90 1.01 5.68
N ARG A 105 -10.95 1.55 4.92
CA ARG A 105 -11.22 2.59 3.90
C ARG A 105 -12.13 2.08 2.79
N ARG A 106 -12.02 0.79 2.42
CA ARG A 106 -12.84 0.19 1.37
C ARG A 106 -14.29 -0.03 1.82
N ILE A 107 -14.50 -0.48 3.05
CA ILE A 107 -15.83 -0.79 3.61
C ILE A 107 -16.55 0.48 4.05
N GLY A 108 -15.84 1.42 4.67
CA GLY A 108 -16.41 2.65 5.23
C GLY A 108 -16.69 3.75 4.20
N ASN A 109 -16.43 3.52 2.92
CA ASN A 109 -16.53 4.54 1.88
C ASN A 109 -17.79 4.34 1.02
N GLU A 110 -18.71 5.30 1.09
CA GLU A 110 -19.97 5.26 0.34
C GLU A 110 -19.76 5.32 -1.19
N ASN A 111 -18.77 6.08 -1.65
CA ASN A 111 -18.45 6.18 -3.08
C ASN A 111 -17.94 4.84 -3.60
N VAL A 112 -17.18 4.10 -2.80
CA VAL A 112 -16.75 2.73 -3.15
C VAL A 112 -17.95 1.83 -3.43
N ASN A 113 -18.98 1.88 -2.58
CA ASN A 113 -20.19 1.08 -2.76
C ASN A 113 -20.96 1.51 -4.02
N LYS A 114 -21.14 2.81 -4.25
CA LYS A 114 -21.78 3.35 -5.47
C LYS A 114 -21.05 2.90 -6.75
N ILE A 115 -19.72 2.96 -6.74
CA ILE A 115 -18.89 2.52 -7.87
C ILE A 115 -19.07 1.02 -8.11
N LYS A 116 -19.05 0.18 -7.07
CA LYS A 116 -19.28 -1.27 -7.20
C LYS A 116 -20.66 -1.59 -7.77
N GLU A 117 -21.71 -0.94 -7.30
CA GLU A 117 -23.07 -1.13 -7.80
C GLU A 117 -23.20 -0.72 -9.27
N MET A 118 -22.58 0.39 -9.65
CA MET A 118 -22.52 0.85 -11.04
C MET A 118 -21.84 -0.19 -11.94
N PHE A 119 -20.68 -0.73 -11.55
CA PHE A 119 -20.03 -1.80 -12.31
C PHE A 119 -20.87 -3.08 -12.42
N ALA A 120 -21.69 -3.37 -11.40
CA ALA A 120 -22.52 -4.57 -11.38
C ALA A 120 -23.82 -4.45 -12.19
N LYS A 121 -24.40 -3.24 -12.29
CA LYS A 121 -25.80 -3.06 -12.76
C LYS A 121 -25.97 -2.12 -13.94
N MET A 122 -25.01 -1.25 -14.26
CA MET A 122 -25.19 -0.22 -15.29
C MET A 122 -24.76 -0.64 -16.69
N ASN A 123 -25.49 -0.13 -17.68
CA ASN A 123 -25.11 -0.24 -19.08
C ASN A 123 -23.84 0.58 -19.36
N LYS A 124 -22.88 0.00 -20.09
CA LYS A 124 -21.54 0.57 -20.29
C LYS A 124 -21.55 1.98 -20.90
N SER A 125 -22.62 2.34 -21.63
CA SER A 125 -22.78 3.64 -22.28
C SER A 125 -22.93 4.83 -21.32
N TYR A 126 -23.41 4.62 -20.08
CA TYR A 126 -23.63 5.70 -19.10
C TYR A 126 -22.56 5.75 -18.01
N MET A 127 -21.83 4.65 -17.85
CA MET A 127 -20.86 4.42 -16.77
C MET A 127 -19.77 5.49 -16.65
N SER A 128 -19.27 6.02 -17.77
CA SER A 128 -18.23 7.06 -17.77
C SER A 128 -18.72 8.38 -17.17
N SER A 129 -19.96 8.77 -17.47
CA SER A 129 -20.58 10.00 -16.98
C SER A 129 -20.90 9.93 -15.49
N GLU A 130 -21.49 8.82 -15.03
CA GLU A 130 -21.73 8.59 -13.60
C GLU A 130 -20.41 8.47 -12.81
N LEU A 131 -19.42 7.74 -13.33
CA LEU A 131 -18.12 7.62 -12.66
C LEU A 131 -17.44 8.98 -12.51
N PHE A 132 -17.47 9.81 -13.55
CA PHE A 132 -16.95 11.17 -13.46
C PHE A 132 -17.70 11.99 -12.39
N ASN A 133 -19.02 11.86 -12.30
CA ASN A 133 -19.80 12.56 -11.28
C ASN A 133 -19.49 12.14 -9.84
N ILE A 134 -19.13 10.87 -9.62
CA ILE A 134 -18.72 10.36 -8.31
C ILE A 134 -17.30 10.81 -7.96
N LEU A 135 -16.41 10.87 -8.96
CA LEU A 135 -14.98 11.12 -8.73
C LEU A 135 -14.59 12.61 -8.80
N LYS A 136 -15.40 13.47 -9.44
CA LYS A 136 -15.15 14.91 -9.57
C LYS A 136 -15.28 15.63 -8.22
N PHE A 137 -14.50 16.70 -8.04
CA PHE A 137 -14.53 17.59 -6.88
C PHE A 137 -15.68 18.60 -6.98
#